data_AF-A0A497QAW7-F1
#
_entry.id   AF-A0A497QAW7-F1
#
_cell.length_a   1.000
_cell.length_b   1.000
_cell.length_c   1.000
_cell.angle_alpha   90.00
_cell.angle_beta   90.00
_cell.angle_gamma   90.00
#
_symmetry.space_group_name_H-M   'P 1'
#
loop_
_entity.id
_entity.type
_entity.pdbx_description
1 polymer ?
#
loop_
_entity_poly.entity_id
_entity_poly.type
_entity_poly.pdbx_seq_one_letter_code
_entity_poly.pdbx_strand_id
1 'polypeptide(L)' 'MQLVTVKMSDIYVNGLDKLVEIGMYPSRSEAIRVAIRDLLRRELWPAQGSPIQTGSDDE' A
#
# COMPACT_ATOMS: atom_id res chain seq x y z
N MET A 1 12.19 -5.58 -1.06
CA MET A 1 11.46 -4.33 -1.39
C MET A 1 11.74 -4.02 -2.85
N GLN A 2 10.70 -3.85 -3.68
CA GLN A 2 10.85 -3.42 -5.08
C GLN A 2 10.48 -1.94 -5.21
N LEU A 3 11.18 -1.20 -6.05
CA LEU A 3 10.91 0.22 -6.32
C LEU A 3 9.81 0.33 -7.39
N VAL A 4 8.74 1.04 -7.07
CA VAL A 4 7.61 1.29 -7.98
C VAL A 4 7.42 2.80 -8.11
N THR A 5 7.37 3.30 -9.34
CA THR A 5 7.11 4.71 -9.64
C THR A 5 5.69 4.85 -10.18
N VAL A 6 4.88 5.71 -9.57
CA VAL A 6 3.48 5.95 -9.97
C VAL A 6 3.29 7.44 -10.23
N LYS A 7 2.52 7.79 -11.27
CA LYS A 7 2.05 9.16 -11.50
C LYS A 7 0.73 9.38 -10.79
N MET A 8 0.64 10.45 -10.00
CA MET A 8 -0.53 10.77 -9.19
C MET A 8 -0.76 12.28 -9.17
N SER A 9 -2.01 12.71 -8.97
CA SER A 9 -2.34 14.13 -8.84
C SER A 9 -1.70 14.72 -7.57
N ASP A 10 -1.31 16.00 -7.65
CA ASP A 10 -0.68 16.75 -6.56
C ASP A 10 -1.52 16.75 -5.28
N ILE A 11 -2.85 16.68 -5.40
CA ILE A 11 -3.77 16.64 -4.26
C ILE A 11 -3.47 15.43 -3.36
N TYR A 12 -3.19 14.27 -3.95
CA TYR A 12 -2.88 13.05 -3.20
C TYR A 12 -1.47 13.10 -2.60
N VAL A 13 -0.49 13.66 -3.33
CA VAL A 13 0.89 13.81 -2.84
C VAL A 13 0.90 14.73 -1.62
N ASN A 14 0.23 15.88 -1.72
CA ASN A 14 0.11 16.83 -0.62
C ASN A 14 -0.62 16.22 0.58
N GLY A 15 -1.63 15.38 0.35
CA GLY A 15 -2.29 14.63 1.42
C GLY A 15 -1.33 13.68 2.15
N LEU A 16 -0.50 12.95 1.41
CA LEU A 16 0.52 12.07 1.99
C LEU A 16 1.61 12.85 2.73
N ASP A 17 2.04 14.00 2.20
CA ASP A 17 3.04 14.85 2.86
C ASP A 17 2.52 15.35 4.21
N LYS A 18 1.25 15.79 4.28
CA LYS A 18 0.62 16.18 5.56
C LYS A 18 0.61 15.04 6.58
N LEU A 19 0.33 13.81 6.14
CA LEU A 19 0.33 12.64 7.03
C LEU A 19 1.72 12.36 7.62
N VAL A 20 2.78 12.66 6.88
CA VAL A 20 4.16 12.56 7.38
C VAL A 20 4.51 13.74 8.29
N GLU A 21 4.10 14.95 7.90
CA GLU A 21 4.36 16.18 8.65
C GLU A 21 3.78 16.15 10.07
N ILE A 22 2.56 15.62 10.22
CA ILE A 22 1.93 15.45 11.54
C ILE A 22 2.49 14.25 12.33
N GLY A 23 3.47 13.52 11.78
CA GLY A 23 4.11 12.38 12.43
C GLY A 23 3.27 11.10 12.46
N MET A 24 2.17 11.01 11.70
CA MET A 24 1.33 9.81 11.67
C MET A 24 2.02 8.65 10.96
N TYR A 25 2.85 8.96 9.96
CA TYR A 25 3.69 7.98 9.27
C TYR A 25 5.11 8.53 9.13
N PRO A 26 6.14 7.67 9.20
CA PRO A 26 7.53 8.12 9.10
C PRO A 26 7.94 8.48 7.66
N SER A 27 7.19 8.03 6.64
CA SER A 27 7.43 8.39 5.24
C SER A 27 6.19 8.21 4.37
N ARG A 28 6.17 8.89 3.22
CA ARG A 28 5.14 8.70 2.19
C ARG A 28 5.03 7.25 1.74
N SER A 29 6.17 6.60 1.54
CA SER A 29 6.24 5.19 1.12
C SER A 29 5.61 4.26 2.14
N GLU A 30 5.70 4.57 3.43
CA GLU A 30 5.05 3.79 4.49
C GLU A 30 3.54 4.00 4.51
N ALA A 31 3.08 5.25 4.43
CA ALA A 31 1.66 5.56 4.32
C ALA A 31 1.01 4.84 3.12
N ILE A 32 1.67 4.86 1.95
CA ILE A 32 1.20 4.15 0.74
C ILE A 32 1.15 2.63 0.98
N ARG A 33 2.18 2.03 1.58
CA ARG A 33 2.21 0.59 1.86
C ARG A 33 1.10 0.16 2.81
N VAL A 34 0.80 0.96 3.84
CA VAL A 34 -0.29 0.70 4.78
C VAL A 34 -1.63 0.79 4.06
N ALA A 35 -1.86 1.85 3.27
CA ALA A 35 -3.08 2.00 2.49
C ALA A 35 -3.31 0.82 1.52
N ILE A 36 -2.27 0.37 0.81
CA ILE A 36 -2.35 -0.80 -0.09
C ILE A 36 -2.65 -2.07 0.72
N ARG A 37 -1.99 -2.27 1.87
CA ARG A 37 -2.23 -3.44 2.72
C ARG A 37 -3.68 -3.51 3.19
N ASP A 38 -4.19 -2.38 3.67
CA ASP A 38 -5.57 -2.31 4.18
C ASP A 38 -6.58 -2.51 3.06
N LEU A 39 -6.32 -1.96 1.87
CA LEU A 39 -7.11 -2.21 0.68
C LEU A 39 -7.11 -3.70 0.32
N LEU A 40 -5.95 -4.33 0.19
CA LEU A 40 -5.84 -5.75 -0.15
C LEU A 40 -6.51 -6.63 0.90
N ARG A 41 -6.35 -6.32 2.19
CA ARG A 41 -7.01 -7.04 3.28
C ARG A 41 -8.53 -6.89 3.22
N ARG A 42 -9.05 -5.72 2.86
CA ARG A 42 -10.49 -5.49 2.77
C ARG A 42 -11.11 -6.18 1.55
N GLU A 43 -10.46 -6.10 0.39
CA GLU A 43 -11.02 -6.58 -0.87
C GLU A 43 -10.73 -8.07 -1.13
N LEU A 44 -9.55 -8.57 -0.74
CA LEU A 44 -9.12 -9.95 -1.04
C LEU A 44 -9.32 -10.92 0.12
N TRP A 45 -9.58 -10.48 1.36
CA TRP A 45 -9.77 -11.39 2.50
C TRP A 45 -11.23 -11.43 3.03
N PRO A 46 -12.22 -11.90 2.25
CA PRO A 46 -13.54 -12.21 2.78
C PRO A 46 -13.52 -13.59 3.46
N ALA A 47 -13.64 -13.63 4.79
CA ALA A 47 -14.03 -14.74 5.69
C ALA A 47 -13.44 -16.18 5.53
N GLN A 48 -12.78 -16.58 4.44
CA GLN A 48 -12.31 -17.95 4.18
C GLN A 48 -10.79 -18.06 3.90
N GLY A 49 -10.01 -17.00 4.12
CA GLY A 49 -8.55 -17.04 4.00
C GLY A 49 -8.00 -16.32 2.77
N SER A 50 -6.68 -16.16 2.76
CA SER A 50 -5.94 -15.38 1.74
C SER A 50 -5.98 -16.04 0.37
N PRO A 51 -6.46 -15.36 -0.70
CA PRO A 51 -6.30 -15.83 -2.06
C PRO A 51 -4.90 -15.53 -2.63
N ILE A 52 -3.98 -14.95 -1.85
CA ILE A 52 -2.58 -14.82 -2.28
C ILE A 52 -1.91 -16.20 -2.14
N GLN A 53 -2.29 -17.13 -3.02
CA GLN A 53 -1.42 -18.20 -3.46
C GLN A 53 -0.36 -17.52 -4.32
N THR A 54 0.79 -17.21 -3.73
CA THR A 54 1.99 -16.94 -4.51
C THR A 54 2.24 -18.20 -5.32
N GLY A 55 2.10 -18.09 -6.65
CA GLY A 55 2.40 -19.14 -7.58
C GLY A 55 3.73 -19.78 -7.22
N SER A 56 3.70 -21.10 -7.12
CA SER A 56 4.78 -21.98 -7.51
C SER A 56 5.25 -21.57 -8.90
N ASP A 57 6.23 -20.68 -8.98
CA ASP A 57 7.13 -20.64 -10.12
C ASP A 57 8.18 -21.72 -9.87
N ASP A 58 7.73 -22.98 -10.03
CA ASP A 58 8.60 -24.08 -10.41
C ASP A 58 8.99 -23.85 -11.88
N GLU A 59 10.15 -23.23 -12.12
CA GLU A 59 11.12 -23.56 -13.17
C GLU A 59 12.44 -22.79 -12.99
#